data_AF-A0A953JX39-F1
#
_entry.id   AF-A0A953JX39-F1
#
_cell.length_a   1.000
_cell.length_b   1.000
_cell.length_c   1.000
_cell.angle_alpha   90.00
_cell.angle_beta   90.00
_cell.angle_gamma   90.00
#
_symmetry.space_group_name_H-M   'P 1'
#
loop_
_entity.id
_entity.type
_entity.pdbx_description
1 polymer ?
#
loop_
_entity_poly.entity_id
_entity_poly.type
_entity_poly.pdbx_seq_one_letter_code
_entity_poly.pdbx_strand_id
1 'polypeptide(L)'
;MSHSPRPQDLEAYLDEALPAGEMSRLEDAIRADVQLRAQLALIHSRRDAGVHSLGEIWRRHRLSCPAREQLGSYLLGVLVGEAAEYVRFHLEVVGCRLCQANRADLEAQQREAAEHVSSRRRKYFQSSAGYLRAK
;
A
#
# COMPACT_ATOMS: atom_id res chain seq x y z
N MET A 1 -19.68 5.41 -14.33
CA MET A 1 -19.73 6.62 -15.17
C MET A 1 -18.32 6.90 -15.64
N SER A 2 -18.07 6.91 -16.96
CA SER A 2 -16.75 7.20 -17.51
C SER A 2 -16.49 8.70 -17.37
N HIS A 3 -15.67 9.08 -16.40
CA HIS A 3 -15.23 10.46 -16.24
C HIS A 3 -13.95 10.64 -17.06
N SER A 4 -13.88 11.69 -17.87
CA SER A 4 -12.64 12.04 -18.56
C SER A 4 -11.53 12.22 -17.53
N PRO A 5 -10.31 11.68 -17.76
CA PRO A 5 -9.20 11.85 -16.82
C PRO A 5 -8.93 13.34 -16.58
N ARG A 6 -8.83 13.72 -15.31
CA ARG A 6 -8.45 15.08 -14.93
C ARG A 6 -6.93 15.19 -14.90
N PRO A 7 -6.34 16.40 -15.00
CA PRO A 7 -4.89 16.57 -14.93
C PRO A 7 -4.25 15.94 -13.68
N GLN A 8 -4.94 15.99 -12.54
CA GLN A 8 -4.51 15.38 -11.28
C GLN A 8 -4.41 13.85 -11.36
N ASP A 9 -5.28 13.22 -12.17
CA ASP A 9 -5.28 11.76 -12.34
C ASP A 9 -4.05 11.34 -13.18
N LEU A 10 -3.64 12.14 -14.17
CA LEU A 10 -2.40 11.92 -14.94
C LEU A 10 -1.14 12.08 -14.08
N GLU A 11 -1.11 13.08 -13.19
CA GLU A 11 -0.03 13.24 -12.22
C GLU A 11 0.02 12.05 -11.24
N ALA A 12 -1.13 11.59 -10.76
CA ALA A 12 -1.22 10.44 -9.87
C ALA A 12 -0.83 9.13 -10.57
N TYR A 13 -1.13 8.99 -11.85
CA TYR A 13 -0.65 7.88 -12.68
C TYR A 13 0.87 7.85 -12.79
N LEU A 14 1.52 8.99 -13.07
CA LEU A 14 2.99 9.08 -13.13
C LEU A 14 3.66 8.75 -11.79
N ASP A 15 2.99 9.03 -10.68
CA ASP A 15 3.48 8.76 -9.33
C ASP A 15 3.07 7.37 -8.81
N GLU A 16 2.45 6.53 -9.65
CA GLU A 16 1.87 5.23 -9.31
C GLU A 16 0.92 5.27 -8.11
N ALA A 17 0.30 6.42 -7.87
CA ALA A 17 -0.46 6.74 -6.66
C ALA A 17 -1.96 6.41 -6.76
N LEU A 18 -2.45 5.90 -7.89
CA LEU A 18 -3.84 5.50 -8.08
C LEU A 18 -4.05 4.00 -7.76
N PRO A 19 -5.22 3.59 -7.24
CA PRO A 19 -5.59 2.17 -7.13
C PRO A 19 -5.33 1.39 -8.43
N ALA A 20 -4.99 0.10 -8.32
CA ALA A 20 -4.58 -0.70 -9.48
C ALA A 20 -5.61 -0.72 -10.63
N GLY A 21 -6.90 -0.79 -10.30
CA GLY A 21 -7.97 -0.72 -11.31
C GLY A 21 -8.15 0.66 -11.95
N GLU A 22 -7.73 1.74 -11.29
CA GLU A 22 -7.68 3.09 -11.89
C GLU A 22 -6.46 3.27 -12.77
N MET A 23 -5.29 2.77 -12.34
CA MET A 23 -4.08 2.74 -13.15
C MET A 23 -4.32 2.07 -14.50
N SER A 24 -4.89 0.86 -14.50
CA SER A 24 -5.17 0.10 -15.73
C SER A 24 -6.17 0.82 -16.65
N ARG A 25 -7.28 1.35 -16.09
CA ARG A 25 -8.26 2.12 -16.87
C ARG A 25 -7.66 3.36 -17.51
N LEU A 26 -6.78 4.05 -16.77
CA LEU A 26 -6.13 5.26 -17.26
C LEU A 26 -5.06 4.95 -18.30
N GLU A 27 -4.32 3.84 -18.15
CA GLU A 27 -3.38 3.36 -19.17
C GLU A 27 -4.10 3.09 -20.50
N ASP A 28 -5.24 2.40 -20.47
CA ASP A 28 -6.05 2.15 -21.67
C ASP A 28 -6.53 3.46 -22.31
N ALA A 29 -6.99 4.42 -21.50
CA ALA A 29 -7.41 5.73 -21.99
C ALA A 29 -6.26 6.53 -22.63
N ILE A 30 -5.08 6.54 -21.99
CA ILE A 30 -3.87 7.19 -22.52
C ILE A 30 -3.45 6.52 -23.83
N ARG A 31 -3.50 5.18 -23.92
CA ARG A 31 -3.14 4.46 -25.14
C ARG A 31 -4.06 4.81 -26.31
N ALA A 32 -5.35 4.98 -26.04
CA ALA A 32 -6.37 5.27 -27.04
C ALA A 32 -6.38 6.75 -27.49
N ASP A 33 -5.92 7.69 -26.66
CA ASP A 33 -6.06 9.13 -26.90
C ASP A 33 -4.70 9.82 -27.10
N VAL A 34 -4.50 10.45 -28.27
CA VAL A 34 -3.28 11.22 -28.58
C VAL A 34 -3.16 12.50 -27.75
N GLN A 35 -4.28 13.13 -27.39
CA GLN A 35 -4.30 14.34 -26.57
C GLN A 35 -3.90 14.02 -25.13
N LEU A 36 -4.40 12.93 -24.55
CA LEU A 36 -3.97 12.48 -23.22
C LEU A 36 -2.48 12.15 -23.18
N ARG A 37 -1.93 11.51 -24.23
CA ARG A 37 -0.48 11.28 -24.35
C ARG A 37 0.32 12.58 -24.39
N ALA A 38 -0.13 13.56 -25.16
CA ALA A 38 0.52 14.87 -25.24
C ALA A 38 0.48 15.60 -23.88
N GLN A 39 -0.65 15.56 -23.18
CA GLN A 39 -0.79 16.13 -21.84
C GLN A 39 0.15 15.45 -20.83
N LEU A 40 0.20 14.12 -20.85
CA LEU A 40 1.10 13.35 -19.99
C LEU A 40 2.57 13.70 -20.24
N ALA A 41 2.98 13.80 -21.51
CA ALA A 41 4.34 14.19 -21.89
C ALA A 41 4.70 15.62 -21.42
N LEU A 42 3.75 16.56 -21.50
CA LEU A 42 3.94 17.93 -20.99
C LEU A 42 4.13 17.94 -19.46
N ILE A 43 3.31 17.18 -18.72
CA ILE A 43 3.44 17.05 -17.27
C ILE A 43 4.81 16.45 -16.93
N HIS A 44 5.22 15.39 -17.62
CA HIS A 44 6.51 14.73 -17.41
C HIS A 44 7.68 15.69 -17.64
N SER A 45 7.69 16.43 -18.76
CA SER A 45 8.73 17.41 -19.08
C SER A 45 8.85 18.54 -18.04
N ARG A 46 7.72 19.02 -17.50
CA ARG A 46 7.74 20.06 -16.45
C ARG A 46 8.38 19.56 -15.15
N ARG A 47 8.15 18.30 -14.80
CA ARG A 47 8.75 17.65 -13.63
C ARG A 47 10.26 17.50 -13.80
N ASP A 48 10.71 17.09 -14.98
CA ASP A 48 12.15 16.96 -15.29
C ASP A 48 12.88 18.31 -15.21
N ALA A 49 12.19 19.41 -15.48
CA ALA A 49 12.69 20.78 -15.31
C ALA A 49 12.70 21.27 -13.84
N GLY A 50 12.32 20.44 -12.87
CA GLY A 50 12.28 20.77 -11.44
C GLY A 50 11.07 21.59 -11.01
N VAL A 51 10.04 21.73 -11.86
CA VAL A 51 8.80 22.45 -11.52
C VAL A 51 7.82 21.46 -10.89
N HIS A 52 7.98 21.21 -9.59
CA HIS A 52 7.11 20.30 -8.84
C HIS A 52 5.90 21.04 -8.25
N SER A 53 4.73 20.42 -8.32
CA SER A 53 3.56 20.91 -7.58
C SER A 53 3.67 20.55 -6.09
N LEU A 54 2.99 21.31 -5.21
CA LEU A 54 2.93 20.93 -3.78
C LEU A 54 2.36 19.53 -3.59
N GLY A 55 1.36 19.15 -4.39
CA GLY A 55 0.76 17.82 -4.35
C GLY A 55 1.71 16.71 -4.79
N GLU A 56 2.63 16.98 -5.70
CA GLU A 56 3.69 16.05 -6.11
C GLU A 56 4.71 15.86 -4.98
N ILE A 57 5.21 16.95 -4.40
CA ILE A 57 6.13 16.90 -3.25
C ILE A 57 5.50 16.11 -2.11
N TRP A 58 4.24 16.39 -1.78
CA TRP A 58 3.51 15.72 -0.70
C TRP A 58 3.44 14.19 -0.90
N ARG A 59 3.13 13.74 -2.12
CA ARG A 59 3.03 12.32 -2.47
C ARG A 59 4.41 11.65 -2.48
N ARG A 60 5.41 12.30 -3.08
CA ARG A 60 6.79 11.79 -3.17
C ARG A 60 7.43 11.61 -1.79
N HIS A 61 7.25 12.59 -0.91
CA HIS A 61 7.75 12.55 0.46
C HIS A 61 6.83 11.84 1.43
N ARG A 62 5.65 11.38 0.96
CA ARG A 62 4.70 10.58 1.75
C ARG A 62 4.30 11.26 3.06
N LEU A 63 4.09 12.58 3.02
CA LEU A 63 3.92 13.39 4.24
C LEU A 63 2.69 13.00 5.08
N SER A 64 1.68 12.38 4.46
CA SER A 64 0.50 11.87 5.16
C SER A 64 0.52 10.36 5.40
N CYS A 65 1.54 9.63 4.94
CA CYS A 65 1.55 8.18 5.15
C CYS A 65 1.91 7.85 6.62
N PRO A 66 1.16 6.95 7.28
CA PRO A 66 1.60 6.42 8.57
C PRO A 66 2.93 5.68 8.42
N ALA A 67 3.76 5.75 9.46
CA ALA A 67 4.99 4.98 9.55
C ALA A 67 4.68 3.47 9.56
N ARG A 68 5.64 2.65 9.11
CA ARG A 68 5.45 1.20 9.04
C ARG A 68 5.19 0.59 10.43
N GLU A 69 5.80 1.14 11.47
CA GLU A 69 5.60 0.75 12.86
C GLU A 69 4.17 1.07 13.36
N GLN A 70 3.58 2.17 12.87
CA GLN A 70 2.19 2.52 13.16
C GLN A 70 1.23 1.56 12.46
N LEU A 71 1.52 1.16 11.21
CA LEU A 71 0.77 0.11 10.51
C LEU A 71 0.85 -1.23 11.25
N GLY A 72 2.02 -1.60 11.77
CA GLY A 72 2.18 -2.79 12.60
C GLY A 72 1.37 -2.72 13.90
N SER A 73 1.47 -1.59 14.61
CA SER A 73 0.68 -1.33 15.82
C SER A 73 -0.84 -1.38 15.56
N TYR A 74 -1.27 -0.86 14.41
CA TYR A 74 -2.67 -0.94 13.98
C TYR A 74 -3.11 -2.39 13.74
N LEU A 75 -2.31 -3.20 13.03
CA LEU A 75 -2.60 -4.61 12.79
C LEU A 75 -2.65 -5.44 14.09
N LEU A 76 -1.82 -5.11 15.08
CA LEU A 76 -1.82 -5.76 16.38
C LEU A 76 -2.98 -5.30 17.29
N GLY A 77 -3.77 -4.31 16.87
CA GLY A 77 -4.87 -3.76 17.66
C GLY A 77 -4.42 -2.96 18.89
N VAL A 78 -3.16 -2.51 18.93
CA VAL A 78 -2.60 -1.74 20.07
C VAL A 78 -2.64 -0.24 19.84
N LEU A 79 -2.88 0.20 18.60
CA LEU A 79 -3.12 1.61 18.27
C LEU A 79 -4.55 1.99 18.68
N VAL A 80 -4.72 3.13 19.38
CA VAL A 80 -6.02 3.54 19.95
C VAL A 80 -6.39 4.98 19.55
N GLY A 81 -7.67 5.29 19.67
CA GLY A 81 -8.21 6.63 19.41
C GLY A 81 -7.95 7.14 17.99
N GLU A 82 -7.67 8.43 17.88
CA GLU A 82 -7.48 9.14 16.61
C GLU A 82 -6.37 8.53 15.74
N ALA A 83 -5.32 7.95 16.35
CA ALA A 83 -4.24 7.34 15.60
C ALA A 83 -4.71 6.09 14.83
N ALA A 84 -5.55 5.26 15.45
CA ALA A 84 -6.15 4.09 14.78
C ALA A 84 -7.14 4.50 13.70
N GLU A 85 -7.95 5.53 13.98
CA GLU A 85 -8.89 6.09 13.00
C GLU A 85 -8.18 6.66 11.77
N TYR A 86 -7.06 7.36 11.98
CA TYR A 86 -6.26 7.91 10.90
C TYR A 86 -5.66 6.81 10.01
N VAL A 87 -5.09 5.76 10.61
CA VAL A 87 -4.54 4.63 9.84
C VAL A 87 -5.64 3.95 9.04
N ARG A 88 -6.82 3.72 9.63
CA ARG A 88 -7.98 3.16 8.93
C ARG A 88 -8.41 4.05 7.76
N PHE A 89 -8.59 5.34 7.99
CA PHE A 89 -8.93 6.32 6.95
C PHE A 89 -7.91 6.31 5.80
N HIS A 90 -6.62 6.28 6.13
CA HIS A 90 -5.56 6.28 5.13
C HIS A 90 -5.53 4.99 4.27
N LEU A 91 -5.88 3.86 4.86
CA LEU A 91 -5.93 2.58 4.16
C LEU A 91 -7.20 2.39 3.33
N GLU A 92 -8.35 2.80 3.86
CA GLU A 92 -9.68 2.48 3.31
C GLU A 92 -10.28 3.61 2.48
N VAL A 93 -10.04 4.87 2.85
CA VAL A 93 -10.63 6.03 2.17
C VAL A 93 -9.62 6.69 1.24
N VAL A 94 -8.41 7.00 1.72
CA VAL A 94 -7.34 7.52 0.85
C VAL A 94 -6.86 6.43 -0.11
N GLY A 95 -6.91 5.16 0.32
CA GLY A 95 -6.55 4.03 -0.54
C GLY A 95 -5.09 4.03 -0.96
N CYS A 96 -4.18 4.54 -0.11
CA CYS A 96 -2.77 4.68 -0.46
C CYS A 96 -2.12 3.32 -0.74
N ARG A 97 -1.73 3.08 -2.00
CA ARG A 97 -1.15 1.81 -2.45
C ARG A 97 0.08 1.38 -1.65
N LEU A 98 0.98 2.32 -1.33
CA LEU A 98 2.19 1.99 -0.57
C LEU A 98 1.85 1.51 0.85
N CYS A 99 0.87 2.15 1.50
CA CYS A 99 0.43 1.72 2.83
C CYS A 99 -0.30 0.38 2.77
N GLN A 100 -1.10 0.14 1.73
CA GLN A 100 -1.74 -1.15 1.49
C GLN A 100 -0.71 -2.27 1.24
N ALA A 101 0.35 -1.99 0.47
CA ALA A 101 1.44 -2.93 0.24
C ALA A 101 2.22 -3.23 1.54
N ASN A 102 2.54 -2.21 2.33
CA ASN A 102 3.17 -2.39 3.64
C ASN A 102 2.28 -3.22 4.57
N ARG A 103 0.98 -2.96 4.59
CA ARG A 103 0.01 -3.76 5.36
C ARG A 103 0.03 -5.22 4.91
N ALA A 104 -0.06 -5.49 3.62
CA ALA A 104 -0.06 -6.85 3.09
C ALA A 104 1.22 -7.63 3.45
N ASP A 105 2.36 -6.95 3.38
CA ASP A 105 3.65 -7.50 3.78
C ASP A 105 3.73 -7.78 5.29
N LEU A 106 3.28 -6.84 6.14
CA LEU A 106 3.20 -7.05 7.60
C LEU A 106 2.26 -8.21 7.97
N GLU A 107 1.12 -8.33 7.30
CA GLU A 107 0.18 -9.44 7.50
C GLU A 107 0.81 -10.78 7.06
N ALA A 108 1.62 -10.80 5.99
CA ALA A 108 2.35 -12.00 5.57
C ALA A 108 3.38 -12.43 6.63
N GLN A 109 4.15 -11.48 7.16
CA GLN A 109 5.12 -11.74 8.23
C GLN A 109 4.46 -12.31 9.50
N GLN A 110 3.27 -11.83 9.87
CA GLN A 110 2.52 -12.39 11.00
C GLN A 110 2.07 -13.84 10.75
N ARG A 111 1.59 -14.15 9.54
CA ARG A 111 1.17 -15.51 9.16
C ARG A 111 2.36 -16.48 9.20
N GLU A 112 3.49 -16.11 8.61
CA GLU A 112 4.70 -16.92 8.61
C GLU A 112 5.19 -17.21 10.04
N ALA A 113 5.22 -16.19 10.91
CA ALA A 113 5.62 -16.37 12.30
C ALA A 113 4.73 -17.38 13.04
N ALA A 114 3.41 -17.36 12.81
CA ALA A 114 2.48 -18.31 13.39
C ALA A 114 2.71 -19.74 12.89
N GLU A 115 2.98 -19.92 11.60
CA GLU A 115 3.31 -21.22 10.99
C GLU A 115 4.61 -21.81 11.56
N HIS A 116 5.65 -20.99 11.71
CA HIS A 116 6.91 -21.41 12.33
C HIS A 116 6.73 -21.87 13.79
N VAL A 117 5.90 -21.18 14.56
CA VAL A 117 5.56 -21.59 15.95
C VAL A 117 4.82 -22.93 15.95
N SER A 118 3.83 -23.10 15.07
CA SER A 118 3.08 -24.36 14.92
C SER A 118 3.99 -25.53 14.52
N SER A 119 4.85 -25.32 13.52
CA SER A 119 5.82 -26.31 13.05
C SER A 119 6.81 -26.73 14.15
N ARG A 120 7.34 -25.76 14.92
CA ARG A 120 8.19 -26.03 16.09
C ARG A 120 7.46 -26.84 17.17
N ARG A 121 6.24 -26.43 17.54
CA ARG A 121 5.42 -27.15 18.53
C ARG A 121 5.15 -28.59 18.09
N ARG A 122 4.80 -28.81 16.82
CA ARG A 122 4.59 -30.15 16.25
C ARG A 122 5.85 -31.01 16.31
N LYS A 123 7.01 -30.47 15.92
CA LYS A 123 8.30 -31.18 16.01
C LYS A 123 8.62 -31.59 17.44
N TYR A 124 8.50 -30.67 18.40
CA TYR A 124 8.77 -30.98 19.82
C TYR A 124 7.80 -32.00 20.40
N PHE A 125 6.52 -31.93 20.04
CA PHE A 125 5.53 -32.94 20.44
C PHE A 125 5.89 -34.31 19.86
N GLN A 126 6.19 -34.39 18.56
CA GLN A 126 6.57 -35.64 17.91
C GLN A 126 7.86 -36.24 18.51
N SER A 127 8.84 -35.41 18.89
CA SER A 127 10.06 -35.89 19.56
C SER A 127 9.83 -36.33 21.01
N SER A 128 8.78 -35.85 21.68
CA SER A 128 8.50 -36.14 23.10
C SER A 128 7.40 -37.18 23.32
N ALA A 129 6.62 -37.52 22.29
CA ALA A 129 5.48 -38.45 22.38
C ALA A 129 5.83 -39.87 22.89
N GLY A 130 7.10 -40.30 22.77
CA GLY A 130 7.58 -41.59 23.30
C GLY A 130 8.14 -41.56 24.73
N TYR A 131 8.33 -40.37 25.32
CA TYR A 131 9.00 -40.20 26.62
C TYR A 131 8.03 -40.02 27.80
N LEU A 132 6.76 -39.74 27.53
CA LEU A 132 5.74 -39.61 28.58
C LEU A 132 4.95 -40.92 28.70
N ARG A 133 5.31 -41.75 29.70
CA ARG A 133 4.50 -42.92 30.06
C ARG A 133 3.30 -42.46 30.87
N ALA A 134 2.10 -42.86 30.43
CA ALA A 134 0.90 -42.77 31.27
C ALA A 134 1.08 -43.64 32.51
N LYS A 135 0.75 -43.10 33.68
CA LYS A 135 0.80 -43.81 34.96
C LYS A 135 -0.44 -44.67 35.15
#